data_AF-A0AAU2HGE5-F1
#
_entry.id   AF-A0AAU2HGE5-F1
#
_cell.length_a   1.000
_cell.length_b   1.000
_cell.length_c   1.000
_cell.angle_alpha   90.00
_cell.angle_beta   90.00
_cell.angle_gamma   90.00
#
_symmetry.space_group_name_H-M   'P 1'
#
loop_
_entity.id
_entity.type
_entity.pdbx_description
1 polymer ?
#
loop_
_entity_poly.entity_id
_entity_poly.type
_entity_poly.pdbx_seq_one_letter_code
_entity_poly.pdbx_strand_id
1 'polypeptide(L)'
;MLDEAVLPPSDIPHLYVDAVDEEAGAERRGHEVALLALLDCAPSTFFAAGKDAPAAEVRGMFEAYVAMADHEALVDRMTEIQIEHLALMRRFTSPVFQGRALFFSATVDSPEAIAAHWKPYILGGIQEYEIECSHHAMHLPEPAAAIARITGRELGER
;
A
#
# COMPACT_ATOMS: atom_id res chain seq x y z
N MET A 1 25.09 -24.04 7.27
CA MET A 1 24.46 -23.16 8.28
C MET A 1 24.99 -21.77 8.01
N LEU A 2 24.35 -21.05 7.10
CA LEU A 2 24.59 -19.63 6.93
C LEU A 2 23.48 -18.95 7.71
N ASP A 3 23.89 -18.10 8.63
CA ASP A 3 23.06 -17.36 9.57
C ASP A 3 22.41 -16.21 8.78
N GLU A 4 21.13 -16.36 8.50
CA GLU A 4 20.30 -15.40 7.77
C GLU A 4 19.88 -14.33 8.78
N ALA A 5 20.74 -13.32 8.98
CA ALA A 5 20.36 -12.13 9.72
C ALA A 5 19.43 -11.27 8.85
N VAL A 6 18.22 -11.77 8.62
CA VAL A 6 17.06 -10.98 8.18
C VAL A 6 16.76 -10.02 9.32
N LEU A 7 16.88 -8.72 9.07
CA LEU A 7 16.43 -7.70 10.03
C LEU A 7 14.95 -7.97 10.38
N PRO A 8 14.56 -7.86 11.67
CA PRO A 8 13.19 -8.16 12.08
C PRO A 8 12.20 -7.24 11.34
N PRO A 9 11.05 -7.76 10.89
CA PRO A 9 10.09 -7.04 10.04
C PRO A 9 9.49 -5.77 10.67
N SER A 10 9.70 -5.54 11.97
CA SER A 10 9.17 -4.39 12.71
C SER A 10 9.94 -3.07 12.50
N ASP A 11 11.12 -3.10 11.86
CA ASP A 11 12.01 -1.93 11.75
C ASP A 11 12.07 -1.34 10.33
N ILE A 12 11.23 -1.82 9.40
CA ILE A 12 11.15 -1.29 8.02
C ILE A 12 10.00 -0.28 7.94
N PRO A 13 10.24 0.99 7.56
CA PRO A 13 9.18 1.97 7.37
C PRO A 13 8.18 1.48 6.31
N HIS A 14 6.88 1.66 6.57
CA HIS A 14 5.83 1.31 5.62
C HIS A 14 5.85 2.27 4.42
N LEU A 15 5.96 1.70 3.23
CA LEU A 15 5.57 2.39 2.01
C LEU A 15 4.04 2.42 2.00
N TYR A 16 3.48 3.42 1.35
CA TYR A 16 2.07 3.44 1.05
C TYR A 16 1.92 4.01 -0.36
N VAL A 17 0.95 3.48 -1.11
CA VAL A 17 0.52 4.00 -2.41
C VAL A 17 -0.90 4.53 -2.25
N ASP A 18 -1.27 5.65 -2.88
CA ASP A 18 -2.67 6.10 -2.90
C ASP A 18 -3.35 5.50 -4.14
N ALA A 19 -4.36 4.66 -3.93
CA ALA A 19 -4.96 3.82 -4.96
C ALA A 19 -6.37 4.25 -5.37
N VAL A 20 -6.84 5.47 -5.02
CA VAL A 20 -8.27 5.85 -5.20
C VAL A 20 -8.53 6.86 -6.34
N ASP A 21 -7.48 7.40 -6.98
CA ASP A 21 -7.66 8.42 -8.03
C ASP A 21 -8.27 7.87 -9.33
N GLU A 22 -7.83 6.69 -9.77
CA GLU A 22 -8.17 6.15 -11.09
C GLU A 22 -9.66 5.79 -11.19
N GLU A 23 -10.21 5.21 -10.12
CA GLU A 23 -11.58 4.70 -10.03
C GLU A 23 -12.58 5.84 -9.89
N ALA A 24 -12.31 6.81 -9.02
CA ALA A 24 -13.12 8.02 -8.96
C ALA A 24 -13.08 8.79 -10.29
N GLY A 25 -11.95 8.75 -11.00
CA GLY A 25 -11.83 9.25 -12.36
C GLY A 25 -12.71 8.51 -13.36
N ALA A 26 -12.80 7.18 -13.26
CA ALA A 26 -13.67 6.35 -14.10
C ALA A 26 -15.15 6.67 -13.88
N GLU A 27 -15.59 6.80 -12.62
CA GLU A 27 -16.96 7.21 -12.27
C GLU A 27 -17.31 8.59 -12.85
N ARG A 28 -16.40 9.58 -12.72
CA ARG A 28 -16.59 10.92 -13.31
C ARG A 28 -16.76 10.90 -14.82
N ARG A 29 -16.18 9.90 -15.50
CA ARG A 29 -16.31 9.68 -16.96
C ARG A 29 -17.53 8.85 -17.33
N GLY A 30 -18.36 8.44 -16.36
CA GLY A 30 -19.58 7.67 -16.57
C GLY A 30 -19.34 6.16 -16.68
N HIS A 31 -18.17 5.66 -16.28
CA HIS A 31 -17.93 4.23 -16.17
C HIS A 31 -18.36 3.71 -14.80
N GLU A 32 -18.97 2.53 -14.79
CA GLU A 32 -19.29 1.82 -13.56
C GLU A 32 -18.04 1.08 -13.06
N VAL A 33 -17.65 1.34 -11.80
CA VAL A 33 -16.57 0.62 -11.13
C VAL A 33 -17.20 -0.58 -10.41
N ALA A 34 -16.98 -1.78 -10.93
CA ALA A 34 -17.53 -3.00 -10.36
C ALA A 34 -16.96 -3.31 -8.96
N LEU A 35 -15.70 -2.94 -8.72
CA LEU A 35 -15.01 -3.17 -7.46
C LEU A 35 -13.82 -2.21 -7.31
N LEU A 36 -13.63 -1.67 -6.11
CA LEU A 36 -12.39 -1.03 -5.68
C LEU A 36 -11.71 -1.93 -4.64
N ALA A 37 -10.44 -2.27 -4.86
CA ALA A 37 -9.63 -3.08 -3.95
C ALA A 37 -8.41 -2.28 -3.50
N LEU A 38 -8.30 -2.09 -2.18
CA LEU A 38 -7.25 -1.33 -1.52
C LEU A 38 -6.30 -2.29 -0.82
N LEU A 39 -5.01 -2.23 -1.13
CA LEU A 39 -3.98 -3.13 -0.56
C LEU A 39 -3.10 -2.33 0.38
N ASP A 40 -3.37 -2.45 1.68
CA ASP A 40 -2.65 -1.84 2.79
C ASP A 40 -2.18 -0.41 2.49
N CYS A 41 -3.09 0.37 1.91
CA CYS A 41 -2.86 1.74 1.47
C CYS A 41 -3.57 2.73 2.41
N ALA A 42 -3.11 3.98 2.47
CA ALA A 42 -3.75 5.04 3.26
C ALA A 42 -4.13 6.23 2.37
N PRO A 43 -5.12 7.06 2.77
CA PRO A 43 -5.47 8.28 2.03
C PRO A 43 -4.43 9.38 2.25
N SER A 44 -4.45 10.41 1.39
CA SER A 44 -3.52 11.54 1.44
C SER A 44 -3.47 12.26 2.80
N THR A 45 -4.57 12.27 3.55
CA THR A 45 -4.64 12.85 4.90
C THR A 45 -3.79 12.12 5.93
N PHE A 46 -3.57 10.81 5.76
CA PHE A 46 -2.63 10.05 6.58
C PHE A 46 -1.21 10.58 6.39
N PHE A 47 -0.79 10.81 5.14
CA PHE A 47 0.55 11.36 4.83
C PHE A 47 0.69 12.82 5.21
N ALA A 48 -0.37 13.63 5.03
CA ALA A 48 -0.35 15.04 5.39
C ALA A 48 -0.15 15.25 6.91
N ALA A 49 -0.59 14.29 7.74
CA ALA A 49 -0.37 14.29 9.18
C ALA A 49 1.02 13.78 9.60
N GLY A 50 1.71 13.05 8.72
CA GLY A 50 3.03 12.47 8.97
C GLY A 50 4.18 13.48 8.88
N LYS A 51 5.32 13.12 9.47
CA LYS A 51 6.59 13.84 9.27
C LYS A 51 7.36 13.20 8.12
N ASP A 52 8.17 14.01 7.43
CA ASP A 52 9.13 13.50 6.46
C ASP A 52 10.05 12.46 7.12
N ALA A 53 10.15 11.29 6.50
CA ALA A 53 11.22 10.35 6.80
C ALA A 53 12.55 10.94 6.29
N PRO A 54 13.62 10.95 7.11
CA PRO A 54 14.94 11.33 6.64
C PRO A 54 15.38 10.45 5.46
N ALA A 55 16.07 11.04 4.48
CA ALA A 55 16.53 10.31 3.30
C ALA A 55 17.36 9.05 3.63
N ALA A 56 18.13 9.09 4.73
CA ALA A 56 18.90 7.94 5.20
C ALA A 56 18.02 6.75 5.63
N GLU A 57 16.84 7.01 6.18
CA GLU A 57 15.88 5.97 6.59
C GLU A 57 15.23 5.32 5.36
N VAL A 58 14.79 6.14 4.40
CA VAL A 58 14.26 5.67 3.11
C VAL A 58 15.31 4.86 2.35
N ARG A 59 16.57 5.31 2.37
CA ARG A 59 17.68 4.61 1.74
C ARG A 59 17.96 3.26 2.39
N GLY A 60 18.04 3.20 3.73
CA GLY A 60 18.29 1.97 4.47
C GLY A 60 17.25 0.88 4.20
N MET A 61 15.99 1.28 3.98
CA MET A 61 14.93 0.36 3.52
C MET A 61 15.27 -0.26 2.16
N PHE A 62 15.61 0.56 1.17
CA PHE A 62 15.97 0.04 -0.17
C PHE A 62 17.26 -0.77 -0.16
N GLU A 63 18.22 -0.44 0.70
CA GLU A 63 19.41 -1.28 0.90
C GLU A 63 19.04 -2.68 1.40
N ALA A 64 18.07 -2.80 2.31
CA ALA A 64 17.58 -4.10 2.76
C ALA A 64 16.85 -4.90 1.66
N TYR A 65 16.08 -4.21 0.79
CA TYR A 65 15.42 -4.83 -0.37
C TYR A 65 16.40 -5.27 -1.46
N VAL A 66 17.42 -4.45 -1.70
CA VAL A 66 18.38 -4.59 -2.80
C VAL A 66 19.63 -5.31 -2.36
N ALA A 67 19.79 -5.69 -1.08
CA ALA A 67 20.92 -6.50 -0.61
C ALA A 67 21.12 -7.81 -1.42
N MET A 68 20.13 -8.22 -2.22
CA MET A 68 20.21 -9.31 -3.20
C MET A 68 20.93 -8.95 -4.53
N ALA A 69 21.25 -7.67 -4.79
CA ALA A 69 21.89 -7.18 -6.01
C ALA A 69 22.78 -5.94 -5.75
N ASP A 70 24.07 -6.01 -6.10
CA ASP A 70 25.06 -4.93 -5.93
C ASP A 70 24.79 -3.73 -6.87
N HIS A 71 23.82 -2.89 -6.51
CA HIS A 71 23.34 -1.79 -7.34
C HIS A 71 23.12 -0.50 -6.54
N GLU A 72 24.18 0.12 -6.04
CA GLU A 72 24.15 1.42 -5.32
C GLU A 72 23.33 2.49 -6.08
N ALA A 73 23.54 2.61 -7.39
CA ALA A 73 22.79 3.54 -8.24
C ALA A 73 21.27 3.26 -8.28
N LEU A 74 20.87 1.99 -8.12
CA LEU A 74 19.46 1.62 -8.05
C LEU A 74 18.85 2.05 -6.70
N VAL A 75 19.57 1.82 -5.59
CA VAL A 75 19.17 2.25 -4.25
C VAL A 75 18.98 3.76 -4.19
N ASP A 76 19.93 4.52 -4.73
CA ASP A 76 19.84 5.98 -4.76
C ASP A 76 18.63 6.43 -5.59
N ARG A 77 18.42 5.82 -6.77
CA ARG A 77 17.28 6.18 -7.63
C ARG A 77 15.93 5.85 -7.00
N MET A 78 15.81 4.70 -6.32
CA MET A 78 14.58 4.35 -5.62
C MET A 78 14.32 5.29 -4.43
N THR A 79 15.37 5.71 -3.74
CA THR A 79 15.28 6.68 -2.64
C THR A 79 14.76 8.02 -3.14
N GLU A 80 15.31 8.53 -4.26
CA GLU A 80 14.83 9.76 -4.91
C GLU A 80 13.34 9.65 -5.29
N ILE A 81 12.98 8.58 -6.02
CA ILE A 81 11.60 8.34 -6.46
C ILE A 81 10.65 8.30 -5.26
N GLN A 82 11.06 7.65 -4.17
CA GLN A 82 10.22 7.50 -2.99
C GLN A 82 10.01 8.83 -2.25
N ILE A 83 11.05 9.64 -2.10
CA ILE A 83 10.94 10.97 -1.48
C ILE A 83 9.99 11.86 -2.29
N GLU A 84 10.15 11.87 -3.62
CA GLU A 84 9.28 12.63 -4.52
C GLU A 84 7.83 12.12 -4.46
N HIS A 85 7.64 10.80 -4.46
CA HIS A 85 6.32 10.18 -4.39
C HIS A 85 5.60 10.53 -3.07
N LEU A 86 6.28 10.46 -1.93
CA LEU A 86 5.71 10.88 -0.64
C LEU A 86 5.35 12.38 -0.63
N ALA A 87 6.12 13.22 -1.30
CA ALA A 87 5.80 14.64 -1.44
C ALA A 87 4.56 14.89 -2.30
N LEU A 88 4.36 14.09 -3.36
CA LEU A 88 3.15 14.11 -4.18
C LEU A 88 1.93 13.66 -3.38
N MET A 89 2.02 12.52 -2.68
CA MET A 89 0.91 11.97 -1.88
C MET A 89 0.40 12.95 -0.82
N ARG A 90 1.29 13.72 -0.18
CA ARG A 90 0.90 14.75 0.81
C ARG A 90 0.08 15.90 0.23
N ARG A 91 0.34 16.25 -1.03
CA ARG A 91 -0.34 17.35 -1.73
C ARG A 91 -1.57 16.89 -2.49
N PHE A 92 -1.67 15.59 -2.72
CA PHE A 92 -2.80 14.97 -3.37
C PHE A 92 -4.05 15.07 -2.48
N THR A 93 -5.22 15.15 -3.11
CA THR A 93 -6.51 15.14 -2.43
C THR A 93 -7.20 13.85 -2.81
N SER A 94 -7.21 12.86 -1.91
CA SER A 94 -7.89 11.59 -2.19
C SER A 94 -9.37 11.85 -2.48
N PRO A 95 -9.89 11.34 -3.61
CA PRO A 95 -11.28 11.58 -3.98
C PRO A 95 -12.23 10.73 -3.14
N VAL A 96 -13.51 11.09 -3.16
CA VAL A 96 -14.58 10.29 -2.55
C VAL A 96 -15.08 9.28 -3.58
N PHE A 97 -15.13 8.02 -3.18
CA PHE A 97 -15.67 6.90 -3.92
C PHE A 97 -17.06 6.54 -3.38
N GLN A 98 -18.04 6.42 -4.28
CA GLN A 98 -19.43 6.14 -3.90
C GLN A 98 -19.68 4.64 -3.64
N GLY A 99 -18.93 3.78 -4.32
CA GLY A 99 -19.08 2.33 -4.22
C GLY A 99 -18.54 1.73 -2.91
N ARG A 100 -18.72 0.41 -2.81
CA ARG A 100 -18.11 -0.45 -1.79
C ARG A 100 -16.66 -0.73 -2.15
N ALA A 101 -15.77 -0.73 -1.16
CA ALA A 101 -14.38 -1.16 -1.33
C ALA A 101 -14.07 -2.44 -0.54
N LEU A 102 -13.14 -3.23 -1.06
CA LEU A 102 -12.42 -4.23 -0.28
C LEU A 102 -11.13 -3.59 0.23
N PHE A 103 -10.78 -3.86 1.47
CA PHE A 103 -9.50 -3.46 2.03
C PHE A 103 -8.74 -4.70 2.48
N PHE A 104 -7.49 -4.84 2.05
CA PHE A 104 -6.61 -5.93 2.42
C PHE A 104 -5.53 -5.39 3.35
N SER A 105 -5.52 -5.83 4.61
CA SER A 105 -4.59 -5.38 5.64
C SER A 105 -3.46 -6.40 5.82
N ALA A 106 -2.21 -5.97 5.72
CA ALA A 106 -1.07 -6.79 6.14
C ALA A 106 -1.05 -6.88 7.67
N THR A 107 -0.75 -8.05 8.25
CA THR A 107 -0.85 -8.24 9.71
C THR A 107 0.49 -8.44 10.42
N VAL A 108 1.59 -8.66 9.71
CA VAL A 108 2.90 -8.96 10.34
C VAL A 108 3.57 -7.68 10.85
N ASP A 109 3.41 -6.57 10.14
CA ASP A 109 4.11 -5.32 10.40
C ASP A 109 3.16 -4.11 10.52
N SER A 110 1.84 -4.27 10.33
CA SER A 110 0.88 -3.16 10.44
C SER A 110 0.12 -3.18 11.78
N PRO A 111 0.56 -2.42 12.81
CA PRO A 111 -0.13 -2.35 14.09
C PRO A 111 -1.33 -1.38 14.10
N GLU A 112 -1.50 -0.57 13.06
CA GLU A 112 -2.55 0.45 12.96
C GLU A 112 -3.68 -0.01 12.05
N ALA A 113 -4.93 0.29 12.42
CA ALA A 113 -6.10 0.01 11.60
C ALA A 113 -6.21 1.00 10.41
N ILE A 114 -5.34 0.84 9.40
CA ILE A 114 -5.23 1.76 8.27
C ILE A 114 -6.55 1.90 7.50
N ALA A 115 -7.32 0.83 7.38
CA ALA A 115 -8.65 0.84 6.76
C ALA A 115 -9.58 1.92 7.35
N ALA A 116 -9.43 2.26 8.63
CA ALA A 116 -10.26 3.26 9.29
C ALA A 116 -10.07 4.67 8.71
N HIS A 117 -8.89 5.00 8.20
CA HIS A 117 -8.59 6.30 7.61
C HIS A 117 -9.37 6.54 6.31
N TRP A 118 -9.81 5.48 5.64
CA TRP A 118 -10.61 5.55 4.42
C TRP A 118 -12.10 5.81 4.64
N LYS A 119 -12.60 5.69 5.88
CA LYS A 119 -14.04 5.87 6.19
C LYS A 119 -14.64 7.20 5.68
N PRO A 120 -13.94 8.35 5.70
CA PRO A 120 -14.48 9.60 5.13
C PRO A 120 -14.56 9.62 3.60
N TYR A 121 -13.86 8.71 2.91
CA TYR A 121 -13.68 8.71 1.46
C TYR A 121 -14.48 7.62 0.75
N ILE A 122 -14.95 6.59 1.45
CA ILE A 122 -15.65 5.44 0.86
C ILE A 122 -17.06 5.36 1.43
N LEU A 123 -18.05 5.72 0.61
CA LEU A 123 -19.44 5.86 1.08
C LEU A 123 -20.23 4.55 1.02
N GLY A 124 -19.89 3.63 0.12
CA GLY A 124 -20.55 2.33 0.00
C GLY A 124 -20.11 1.30 1.04
N GLY A 125 -19.23 1.67 1.95
CA GLY A 125 -18.69 0.80 3.00
C GLY A 125 -17.40 0.09 2.61
N ILE A 126 -16.69 -0.38 3.63
CA ILE A 126 -15.40 -1.05 3.51
C ILE A 126 -15.54 -2.46 4.09
N GLN A 127 -15.22 -3.47 3.29
CA GLN A 127 -15.06 -4.84 3.75
C GLN A 127 -13.57 -5.13 3.89
N GLU A 128 -13.11 -5.34 5.12
CA GLU A 128 -11.70 -5.61 5.41
C GLU A 128 -11.41 -7.12 5.40
N TYR A 129 -10.21 -7.48 4.92
CA TYR A 129 -9.64 -8.81 4.94
C TYR A 129 -8.18 -8.73 5.42
N GLU A 130 -7.85 -9.54 6.42
CA GLU A 130 -6.49 -9.66 6.92
C GLU A 130 -5.69 -10.65 6.05
N ILE A 131 -4.46 -10.27 5.71
CA ILE A 131 -3.50 -11.09 4.98
C ILE A 131 -2.24 -11.24 5.83
N GLU A 132 -1.92 -12.49 6.22
CA GLU A 132 -0.75 -12.82 7.04
C GLU A 132 0.55 -12.66 6.25
N CYS A 133 1.01 -11.41 6.15
CA CYS A 133 2.25 -11.00 5.52
C CYS A 133 2.66 -9.62 6.03
N SER A 134 3.88 -9.18 5.68
CA SER A 134 4.25 -7.78 5.81
C SER A 134 3.67 -6.95 4.67
N HIS A 135 3.51 -5.64 4.87
CA HIS A 135 3.06 -4.69 3.85
C HIS A 135 3.76 -4.94 2.51
N HIS A 136 5.08 -5.00 2.56
CA HIS A 136 5.90 -5.15 1.37
C HIS A 136 5.85 -6.56 0.78
N ALA A 137 5.38 -7.57 1.51
CA ALA A 137 5.25 -8.94 1.02
C ALA A 137 3.89 -9.20 0.35
N MET A 138 2.93 -8.26 0.40
CA MET A 138 1.58 -8.44 -0.18
C MET A 138 1.58 -8.76 -1.68
N HIS A 139 2.63 -8.35 -2.40
CA HIS A 139 2.79 -8.63 -3.83
C HIS A 139 3.41 -10.00 -4.14
N LEU A 140 3.92 -10.72 -3.13
CA LEU A 140 4.55 -12.03 -3.30
C LEU A 140 3.51 -13.12 -3.61
N PRO A 141 3.92 -14.27 -4.19
CA PRO A 141 2.98 -15.24 -4.77
C PRO A 141 1.87 -15.73 -3.83
N GLU A 142 2.18 -16.00 -2.57
CA GLU A 142 1.19 -16.53 -1.62
C GLU A 142 0.16 -15.47 -1.19
N PRO A 143 0.56 -14.29 -0.67
CA PRO A 143 -0.38 -13.19 -0.38
C PRO A 143 -1.19 -12.75 -1.61
N ALA A 144 -0.53 -12.58 -2.77
CA ALA A 144 -1.20 -12.17 -4.00
C ALA A 144 -2.24 -13.20 -4.45
N ALA A 145 -1.96 -14.50 -4.33
CA ALA A 145 -2.92 -15.55 -4.63
C ALA A 145 -4.12 -15.53 -3.67
N ALA A 146 -3.92 -15.20 -2.38
CA ALA A 146 -5.01 -15.04 -1.43
C ALA A 146 -5.92 -13.85 -1.77
N ILE A 147 -5.31 -12.69 -2.06
CA ILE A 147 -6.01 -11.47 -2.49
C ILE A 147 -6.81 -11.75 -3.76
N ALA A 148 -6.19 -12.36 -4.79
CA ALA A 148 -6.86 -12.67 -6.05
C ALA A 148 -8.07 -13.60 -5.87
N ARG A 149 -7.97 -14.64 -5.02
CA ARG A 149 -9.09 -15.54 -4.72
C ARG A 149 -10.26 -14.80 -4.06
N ILE A 150 -9.96 -13.91 -3.11
CA ILE A 150 -10.98 -13.11 -2.43
C ILE A 150 -11.64 -12.16 -3.43
N THR A 151 -10.84 -11.41 -4.19
CA THR A 151 -11.31 -10.50 -5.23
C THR A 151 -12.21 -11.20 -6.25
N GLY A 152 -11.81 -12.36 -6.76
CA GLY A 152 -12.63 -13.14 -7.70
C GLY A 152 -13.97 -13.56 -7.11
N ARG A 153 -13.99 -14.01 -5.84
CA ARG A 153 -15.24 -14.33 -5.13
C ARG A 153 -16.16 -13.12 -5.02
N GLU A 154 -15.63 -11.94 -4.67
CA GLU A 154 -16.42 -10.71 -4.55
C GLU A 154 -16.91 -10.16 -5.90
N LEU A 155 -16.23 -10.51 -6.99
CA LEU A 155 -16.66 -10.25 -8.37
C LEU A 155 -17.69 -11.28 -8.90
N GLY A 156 -17.92 -12.37 -8.17
CA GLY A 156 -18.77 -13.47 -8.62
C GLY A 156 -18.12 -14.35 -9.70
N GLU A 157 -16.80 -14.27 -9.85
CA GLU A 157 -16.03 -15.16 -10.70
C GLU A 157 -15.90 -16.53 -10.02
N ARG A 158 -16.09 -17.62 -10.78
CA ARG A 158 -16.03 -19.00 -10.30
C ARG A 158 -14.66 -19.63 -10.52
#